data_AF-A0A645DWK4-F1
#
_entry.id   AF-A0A645DWK4-F1
#
_cell.length_a   1.000
_cell.length_b   1.000
_cell.length_c   1.000
_cell.angle_alpha   90.00
_cell.angle_beta   90.00
_cell.angle_gamma   90.00
#
_symmetry.space_group_name_H-M   'P 1'
#
loop_
_entity.id
_entity.type
_entity.pdbx_description
1 polymer ?
#
loop_
_entity_poly.entity_id
_entity_poly.type
_entity_poly.pdbx_seq_one_letter_code
_entity_poly.pdbx_strand_id
1 'polypeptide(L)'
;MNTNMKAVPHPTVKDIGQSPVLSRIESSIKNNVLKFEIDTKQFDITKLNLYSPELGDQSREIHLSRARGKTILEVDLTGIRVYAVAQ
;
A
#
# COMPACT_ATOMS: atom_id res chain seq x y z
N MET A 1 -6.49 -19.31 1.81
CA MET A 1 -5.93 -18.98 0.48
C MET A 1 -6.43 -17.58 0.12
N ASN A 2 -5.54 -16.60 -0.10
CA ASN A 2 -5.94 -15.22 -0.34
C ASN A 2 -6.35 -15.05 -1.81
N THR A 3 -7.65 -15.22 -2.09
CA THR A 3 -8.22 -15.35 -3.45
C THR A 3 -8.18 -14.08 -4.27
N ASN A 4 -7.87 -12.93 -3.66
CA ASN A 4 -7.85 -11.64 -4.33
C ASN A 4 -6.48 -11.27 -4.92
N MET A 5 -5.47 -12.13 -4.78
CA MET A 5 -4.14 -11.92 -5.37
C MET A 5 -3.86 -12.96 -6.45
N LYS A 6 -3.55 -12.49 -7.66
CA LYS A 6 -3.22 -13.29 -8.84
C LYS A 6 -1.74 -13.15 -9.16
N ALA A 7 -1.03 -14.25 -9.07
CA ALA A 7 0.36 -14.31 -9.48
C ALA A 7 0.44 -14.33 -11.02
N VAL A 8 1.15 -13.37 -11.62
CA VAL A 8 1.31 -13.23 -13.07
C VAL A 8 2.70 -13.74 -13.47
N PRO A 9 2.80 -14.86 -14.21
CA PRO A 9 4.07 -15.41 -14.65
C PRO A 9 4.72 -14.53 -15.73
N HIS A 10 6.05 -14.52 -15.77
CA HIS A 10 6.82 -13.87 -16.82
C HIS A 10 6.59 -14.61 -18.16
N PRO A 11 6.33 -13.89 -19.27
CA PRO A 11 5.95 -14.52 -20.54
C PRO A 11 7.02 -15.44 -21.13
N THR A 12 8.30 -15.18 -20.81
CA THR A 12 9.45 -15.84 -21.44
C THR A 12 10.52 -16.34 -20.47
N VAL A 13 10.46 -15.98 -19.19
CA VAL A 13 11.53 -16.30 -18.22
C VAL A 13 11.07 -17.42 -17.32
N LYS A 14 11.89 -18.46 -17.25
CA LYS A 14 11.63 -19.69 -16.49
C LYS A 14 12.79 -19.97 -15.55
N ASP A 15 12.52 -20.67 -14.46
CA ASP A 15 13.55 -21.22 -13.59
C ASP A 15 14.24 -22.44 -14.22
N ILE A 16 15.22 -23.00 -13.50
CA ILE A 16 15.99 -24.17 -13.92
C ILE A 16 15.07 -25.41 -14.11
N GLY A 17 13.95 -25.44 -13.40
CA GLY A 17 12.92 -26.47 -13.50
C GLY A 17 11.87 -26.23 -14.60
N GLN A 18 12.09 -25.27 -15.51
CA GLN A 18 11.16 -24.86 -16.57
C GLN A 18 9.84 -24.24 -16.07
N SER A 19 9.75 -23.89 -14.78
CA SER A 19 8.59 -23.22 -14.21
C SER A 19 8.68 -21.70 -14.45
N PRO A 20 7.59 -21.02 -14.86
CA PRO A 20 7.62 -19.59 -15.09
C PRO A 20 7.93 -18.82 -13.80
N VAL A 21 8.91 -17.91 -13.86
CA VAL A 21 9.20 -17.02 -12.74
C VAL A 21 8.07 -15.99 -12.65
N LEU A 22 7.69 -15.59 -11.43
CA LEU A 22 6.67 -14.56 -11.24
C LEU A 22 7.20 -13.19 -11.71
N SER A 23 6.48 -12.58 -12.65
CA SER A 23 6.77 -11.22 -13.10
C SER A 23 6.17 -10.18 -12.17
N ARG A 24 4.94 -10.42 -11.70
CA ARG A 24 4.22 -9.53 -10.78
C ARG A 24 3.09 -10.26 -10.09
N ILE A 25 2.57 -9.66 -9.02
CA ILE A 25 1.35 -10.10 -8.36
C ILE A 25 0.33 -8.97 -8.55
N GLU A 26 -0.81 -9.30 -9.16
CA GLU A 26 -1.94 -8.38 -9.30
C GLU A 26 -2.95 -8.62 -8.17
N SER A 27 -3.58 -7.57 -7.67
CA SER A 27 -4.67 -7.68 -6.71
C SER A 27 -5.96 -7.17 -7.34
N SER A 28 -7.07 -7.89 -7.13
CA SER A 28 -8.41 -7.42 -7.48
C SER A 28 -8.97 -6.42 -6.45
N ILE A 29 -8.27 -6.23 -5.32
CA ILE A 29 -8.63 -5.26 -4.29
C ILE A 29 -8.48 -3.86 -4.90
N LYS A 30 -9.61 -3.17 -5.05
CA LYS A 30 -9.68 -1.78 -5.54
C LYS A 30 -9.56 -0.76 -4.42
N ASN A 31 -9.70 -1.20 -3.17
CA ASN A 31 -9.58 -0.33 -2.01
C ASN A 31 -8.09 -0.14 -1.68
N ASN A 32 -7.53 0.96 -2.16
CA ASN A 32 -6.14 1.36 -1.89
C ASN A 32 -6.00 2.22 -0.62
N VAL A 33 -7.06 2.33 0.18
CA VAL A 33 -7.04 3.09 1.42
C VAL A 33 -6.49 2.23 2.55
N LEU A 34 -5.30 2.60 3.04
CA LEU A 34 -4.70 2.03 4.23
C LEU A 34 -5.15 2.83 5.45
N LYS A 35 -5.64 2.14 6.49
CA LYS A 35 -6.11 2.76 7.72
C LYS A 35 -5.15 2.49 8.88
N PHE A 36 -4.75 3.54 9.59
CA PHE A 36 -3.95 3.43 10.81
C PHE A 36 -4.72 4.03 11.98
N GLU A 37 -4.65 3.38 13.15
CA GLU A 37 -5.10 3.96 14.41
C GLU A 37 -3.88 4.44 15.21
N ILE A 38 -3.88 5.70 15.61
CA ILE A 38 -2.82 6.27 16.44
C ILE A 38 -3.41 6.95 17.68
N ASP A 39 -2.67 6.90 18.79
CA ASP A 39 -3.00 7.65 20.00
C ASP A 39 -2.33 9.04 19.91
N THR A 40 -3.14 10.09 19.73
CA THR A 40 -2.68 11.49 19.58
C THR A 40 -2.63 12.25 20.90
N LYS A 41 -2.76 11.59 22.06
CA LYS A 41 -2.70 12.27 23.37
C LYS A 41 -1.43 13.08 23.60
N GLN A 42 -0.34 12.78 22.88
CA GLN A 42 0.95 13.45 23.04
C GLN A 42 1.27 14.45 21.92
N PHE A 43 0.54 14.44 20.79
CA PHE A 43 0.87 15.27 19.63
C PHE A 43 -0.39 15.68 18.87
N ASP A 44 -0.57 16.98 18.65
CA ASP A 44 -1.69 17.49 17.86
C ASP A 44 -1.37 17.38 16.36
N ILE A 45 -1.99 16.39 15.73
CA ILE A 45 -1.82 16.13 14.30
C ILE A 45 -2.91 16.91 13.57
N THR A 46 -2.58 18.13 13.19
CA THR A 46 -3.52 19.03 12.51
C THR A 46 -3.51 18.83 10.99
N LYS A 47 -2.35 18.53 10.38
CA LYS A 47 -2.22 18.21 8.95
C LYS A 47 -1.04 17.26 8.69
N LEU A 48 -1.28 16.23 7.89
CA LEU A 48 -0.23 15.34 7.37
C LEU A 48 -0.40 15.18 5.86
N ASN A 49 0.73 15.07 5.18
CA ASN A 49 0.80 14.83 3.75
C ASN A 49 1.56 13.51 3.50
N LEU A 50 1.06 12.74 2.54
CA LEU A 50 1.69 11.55 1.99
C LEU A 50 2.66 11.97 0.89
N TYR A 51 3.89 11.46 0.97
CA TYR A 51 4.93 11.60 -0.03
C TYR A 51 5.40 10.22 -0.48
N SER A 52 5.62 10.07 -1.79
CA SER A 52 6.24 8.86 -2.35
C SER A 52 6.97 9.22 -3.65
N PRO A 53 8.10 8.55 -3.96
CA PRO A 53 8.82 8.77 -5.22
C PRO A 53 7.94 8.55 -6.47
N GLU A 54 6.97 7.65 -6.37
CA GLU A 54 6.01 7.34 -7.43
C GLU A 54 5.00 8.48 -7.69
N LEU A 55 4.90 9.47 -6.80
CA LEU A 55 4.07 10.65 -6.98
C LEU A 55 4.78 11.81 -7.71
N GLY A 56 6.07 11.68 -8.05
CA GLY A 56 6.80 12.68 -8.84
C GLY A 56 6.74 14.09 -8.24
N ASP A 57 7.15 14.21 -6.97
CA ASP A 57 7.15 15.44 -6.16
C ASP A 57 5.79 16.00 -5.74
N GLN A 58 4.70 15.29 -6.05
CA GLN A 58 3.37 15.65 -5.55
C GLN A 58 3.13 15.11 -4.15
N SER A 59 2.57 15.95 -3.28
CA SER A 59 2.06 15.55 -1.98
C SER A 59 0.57 15.23 -2.05
N ARG A 60 0.13 14.16 -1.37
CA ARG A 60 -1.30 13.84 -1.23
C ARG A 60 -1.78 14.10 0.20
N GLU A 61 -2.90 14.77 0.35
CA GLU A 61 -3.49 15.00 1.68
C GLU A 61 -3.97 13.69 2.30
N ILE A 62 -3.72 13.52 3.60
CA ILE A 62 -4.19 12.35 4.37
C ILE A 62 -5.50 12.70 5.05
N HIS A 63 -6.51 11.83 4.92
CA HIS A 63 -7.76 12.04 5.61
C HIS A 63 -7.62 11.61 7.08
N LEU A 64 -7.94 12.53 7.99
CA LEU A 64 -7.85 12.35 9.43
C LEU A 64 -9.27 12.36 10.00
N SER A 65 -9.60 11.32 10.78
CA SER A 65 -10.85 11.28 11.55
C SER A 65 -10.58 10.89 13.00
N ARG A 66 -11.47 11.25 13.91
CA ARG A 66 -11.37 10.85 15.33
C ARG A 66 -12.44 9.83 15.65
N ALA A 67 -12.05 8.72 16.27
CA ALA A 67 -12.97 7.68 16.72
C ALA A 67 -12.51 7.11 18.06
N ARG A 68 -13.41 7.04 19.04
CA ARG A 68 -13.19 6.38 20.35
C ARG A 68 -11.90 6.83 21.07
N GLY A 69 -11.57 8.12 21.01
CA GLY A 69 -10.37 8.68 21.64
C GLY A 69 -9.05 8.37 20.92
N LYS A 70 -9.11 7.77 19.73
CA LYS A 70 -7.96 7.61 18.82
C LYS A 70 -8.16 8.47 17.57
N THR A 71 -7.05 8.77 16.90
CA THR A 71 -7.07 9.34 15.54
C THR A 71 -6.91 8.22 14.54
N ILE A 72 -7.81 8.17 13.56
CA ILE A 72 -7.74 7.28 12.40
C ILE A 72 -7.15 8.08 11.23
N LEU A 73 -6.10 7.52 10.63
CA LEU A 73 -5.50 8.03 9.40
C LEU A 73 -5.94 7.15 8.26
N GLU A 74 -6.46 7.75 7.20
CA GLU A 74 -6.83 7.07 5.97
C GLU A 74 -5.92 7.59 4.86
N VAL A 75 -5.07 6.68 4.35
CA VAL A 75 -4.03 7.00 3.38
C VAL A 75 -4.37 6.29 2.08
N ASP A 76 -4.67 7.06 1.02
CA ASP A 76 -4.88 6.50 -0.31
C ASP A 76 -3.53 6.22 -0.99
N LEU A 77 -3.26 4.95 -1.26
CA LEU A 77 -2.05 4.47 -1.92
C LEU A 77 -2.22 4.29 -3.43
N THR A 78 -3.27 4.84 -4.04
CA THR A 78 -3.48 4.76 -5.49
C THR A 78 -2.28 5.37 -6.24
N GLY A 79 -1.67 4.57 -7.12
CA GLY A 79 -0.45 4.96 -7.85
C GLY A 79 0.86 4.72 -7.10
N ILE A 80 0.80 4.30 -5.83
CA ILE A 80 1.97 3.99 -5.00
C ILE A 80 2.12 2.47 -4.92
N ARG A 81 3.34 1.97 -5.15
CA ARG A 81 3.64 0.54 -5.04
C ARG A 81 4.18 0.25 -3.64
N VAL A 82 3.62 -0.78 -3.00
CA VAL A 82 4.13 -1.28 -1.72
C VAL A 82 5.00 -2.50 -2.00
N TYR A 83 6.26 -2.42 -1.59
CA TYR A 83 7.23 -3.49 -1.75
C TYR A 83 7.43 -4.22 -0.42
N ALA A 84 7.30 -5.55 -0.41
CA ALA A 84 7.71 -6.38 0.71
C ALA A 84 8.97 -7.15 0.29
N VAL A 85 10.04 -7.05 1.07
CA VAL A 85 11.25 -7.84 0.88
C VAL A 85 11.22 -8.96 1.91
N ALA A 86 11.26 -10.20 1.46
CA ALA A 86 11.53 -11.34 2.34
C ALA A 86 13.05 -11.39 2.55
N GLN A 87 13.48 -11.23 3.80
CA GLN A 87 14.85 -11.49 4.24
C GLN A 87 14.89 -12.80 5.02
#